data_AF-Z9JTZ7-F1
#
_entry.id   AF-Z9JTZ7-F1
#
_cell.length_a   1.000
_cell.length_b   1.000
_cell.length_c   1.000
_cell.angle_alpha   90.00
_cell.angle_beta   90.00
_cell.angle_gamma   90.00
#
_symmetry.space_group_name_H-M   'P 1'
#
loop_
_entity.id
_entity.type
_entity.pdbx_description
1 polymer ?
#
loop_
_entity_poly.entity_id
_entity_poly.type
_entity_poly.pdbx_seq_one_letter_code
_entity_poly.pdbx_strand_id
1 'polypeptide(L)'
;MEPTTPAVAPQANPVGTASLITGVVLLLVSIATTGVSQALPLILQELDLSIAQVAWILPLPSGVVAVVATVLGVIGLLLPNRRRVAAIIGTTLGAAHLISGIAVILSGAIISLIVP
;
A
#
# COMPACT_ATOMS: atom_id res chain seq x y z
N MET A 1 46.78 2.10 -24.66
CA MET A 1 46.04 1.15 -23.81
C MET A 1 45.14 1.98 -22.92
N GLU A 2 43.87 2.05 -23.27
CA GLU A 2 42.88 2.77 -22.47
C GLU A 2 42.59 1.94 -21.21
N PRO A 3 42.74 2.49 -20.00
CA PRO A 3 42.47 1.75 -18.78
C PRO A 3 40.97 1.44 -18.74
N THR A 4 40.61 0.16 -18.87
CA THR A 4 39.24 -0.31 -18.70
C THR A 4 38.86 -0.16 -17.23
N THR A 5 38.19 0.93 -16.90
CA THR A 5 37.61 1.13 -15.57
C THR A 5 36.75 -0.09 -15.24
N PRO A 6 37.06 -0.85 -14.17
CA PRO A 6 36.28 -2.03 -13.83
C PRO A 6 34.83 -1.63 -13.56
N ALA A 7 33.89 -2.26 -14.28
CA ALA A 7 32.46 -2.03 -14.10
C ALA A 7 32.08 -2.36 -12.64
N VAL A 8 31.79 -1.32 -11.85
CA VAL A 8 31.39 -1.48 -10.45
C VAL A 8 30.07 -2.24 -10.42
N ALA A 9 30.06 -3.43 -9.82
CA ALA A 9 28.86 -4.24 -9.69
C ALA A 9 27.77 -3.48 -8.90
N PRO A 10 26.51 -3.44 -9.36
CA PRO A 10 25.44 -2.70 -8.68
C PRO A 10 25.22 -3.20 -7.25
N GLN A 11 25.40 -2.30 -6.27
CA GLN A 11 25.20 -2.61 -4.85
C GLN A 11 23.73 -2.86 -4.51
N ALA A 12 23.50 -3.77 -3.57
CA ALA A 12 22.17 -4.11 -3.05
C ALA A 12 21.51 -2.90 -2.37
N ASN A 13 20.19 -2.76 -2.56
CA ASN A 13 19.37 -1.68 -2.02
C ASN A 13 18.41 -2.23 -0.95
N PRO A 14 18.82 -2.31 0.33
CA PRO A 14 17.99 -2.89 1.37
C PRO A 14 16.69 -2.11 1.60
N VAL A 15 16.72 -0.78 1.39
CA VAL A 15 15.54 0.09 1.52
C VAL A 15 14.54 -0.17 0.39
N GLY A 16 15.04 -0.35 -0.85
CA GLY A 16 14.20 -0.77 -1.97
C GLY A 16 13.56 -2.13 -1.76
N THR A 17 14.29 -3.09 -1.18
CA THR A 17 13.73 -4.41 -0.83
C THR A 17 12.69 -4.30 0.28
N ALA A 18 12.91 -3.47 1.31
CA ALA A 18 11.93 -3.22 2.35
C ALA A 18 10.65 -2.58 1.80
N SER A 19 10.77 -1.64 0.86
CA SER A 19 9.63 -1.05 0.15
C SER A 19 8.84 -2.12 -0.63
N LEU A 20 9.54 -3.00 -1.35
CA LEU A 20 8.90 -4.11 -2.08
C LEU A 20 8.15 -5.05 -1.12
N ILE A 21 8.80 -5.48 -0.02
CA ILE A 21 8.16 -6.35 0.98
C ILE A 21 6.92 -5.69 1.56
N THR A 22 7.03 -4.40 1.93
CA THR A 22 5.90 -3.63 2.47
C THR A 22 4.77 -3.53 1.43
N GLY A 23 5.11 -3.35 0.15
CA GLY A 23 4.15 -3.42 -0.93
C GLY A 23 3.46 -4.79 -1.01
N VAL A 24 4.21 -5.89 -0.98
CA VAL A 24 3.59 -7.23 -1.02
C VAL A 24 2.67 -7.44 0.19
N VAL A 25 3.07 -7.01 1.38
CA VAL A 25 2.21 -7.05 2.58
C VAL A 25 0.93 -6.23 2.37
N LEU A 26 1.05 -5.03 1.80
CA LEU A 26 -0.09 -4.19 1.45
C LEU A 26 -1.08 -4.90 0.53
N LEU A 27 -0.58 -5.59 -0.50
CA LEU A 27 -1.41 -6.37 -1.42
C LEU A 27 -2.17 -7.47 -0.68
N LEU A 28 -1.49 -8.21 0.21
CA LEU A 28 -2.12 -9.26 1.01
C LEU A 28 -3.18 -8.71 1.96
N VAL A 29 -2.89 -7.59 2.62
CA VAL A 29 -3.87 -6.89 3.47
C VAL A 29 -5.07 -6.45 2.64
N SER A 30 -4.85 -5.88 1.45
CA SER A 30 -5.91 -5.44 0.54
C SER A 30 -6.85 -6.57 0.13
N ILE A 31 -6.29 -7.74 -0.23
CA ILE A 31 -7.06 -8.96 -0.53
C ILE A 31 -7.87 -9.40 0.70
N ALA A 32 -7.24 -9.45 1.88
CA ALA A 32 -7.92 -9.82 3.11
C ALA A 32 -9.08 -8.86 3.44
N THR A 33 -8.86 -7.55 3.36
CA THR A 33 -9.93 -6.55 3.56
C THR A 33 -11.03 -6.65 2.51
N THR A 34 -10.73 -7.04 1.27
CA THR A 34 -11.74 -7.25 0.23
C THR A 34 -12.60 -8.49 0.54
N GLY A 35 -11.98 -9.57 1.03
CA GLY A 35 -12.73 -10.74 1.51
C GLY A 35 -13.61 -10.40 2.71
N VAL A 36 -13.07 -9.65 3.68
CA VAL A 36 -13.82 -9.20 4.85
C VAL A 36 -14.94 -8.23 4.47
N SER A 37 -14.74 -7.33 3.51
CA SER A 37 -15.78 -6.38 3.08
C SER A 37 -16.98 -7.08 2.43
N GLN A 38 -16.74 -8.19 1.71
CA GLN A 38 -17.83 -9.01 1.16
C GLN A 38 -18.60 -9.78 2.24
N ALA A 39 -17.92 -10.23 3.30
CA ALA A 39 -18.54 -10.90 4.44
C ALA A 39 -19.15 -9.92 5.47
N LEU A 40 -18.76 -8.65 5.41
CA LEU A 40 -19.17 -7.58 6.33
C LEU A 40 -20.68 -7.44 6.50
N PRO A 41 -21.53 -7.42 5.45
CA PRO A 41 -22.97 -7.25 5.63
C PRO A 41 -23.61 -8.41 6.42
N LEU A 42 -23.07 -9.63 6.31
CA LEU A 42 -23.55 -10.78 7.09
C LEU A 42 -23.15 -10.65 8.57
N ILE A 43 -21.90 -10.25 8.83
CA ILE A 43 -21.38 -10.05 10.18
C ILE A 43 -22.07 -8.88 10.89
N LEU A 44 -22.35 -7.79 10.16
CA LEU A 44 -23.03 -6.62 10.69
C LEU A 44 -24.51 -6.89 11.00
N GLN A 45 -25.17 -7.76 10.22
CA GLN A 45 -26.53 -8.23 10.54
C GLN A 45 -26.57 -9.06 11.83
N GLU A 46 -25.54 -9.87 12.11
CA GLU A 46 -25.47 -10.65 13.36
C GLU A 46 -25.10 -9.81 14.59
N LEU A 47 -24.35 -8.72 14.40
CA LEU A 47 -23.84 -7.88 15.50
C LEU A 47 -24.63 -6.59 15.73
N ASP A 48 -25.69 -6.34 14.95
CA ASP A 48 -26.51 -5.11 14.97
C ASP A 48 -25.67 -3.81 14.92
N LEU A 49 -24.55 -3.88 14.20
CA LEU A 49 -23.60 -2.78 14.06
C LEU A 49 -23.90 -2.00 12.77
N SER A 50 -23.79 -0.67 12.86
CA SER A 50 -23.98 0.20 11.70
C SER A 50 -22.84 0.04 10.69
N ILE A 51 -23.20 -0.19 9.42
CA ILE A 51 -22.30 -0.22 8.26
C ILE A 51 -21.42 1.05 8.21
N ALA A 52 -21.96 2.19 8.61
CA ALA A 52 -21.24 3.46 8.58
C ALA A 52 -20.00 3.45 9.49
N GLN A 53 -20.07 2.87 10.68
CA GLN A 53 -18.95 2.86 11.62
C GLN A 53 -17.80 1.96 11.14
N VAL A 54 -18.13 0.83 10.50
CA VAL A 54 -17.12 -0.14 10.07
C VAL A 54 -16.48 0.24 8.73
N ALA A 55 -17.21 0.95 7.87
CA ALA A 55 -16.69 1.48 6.60
C ALA A 55 -15.50 2.44 6.78
N TRP A 56 -15.45 3.20 7.88
CA TRP A 56 -14.35 4.13 8.17
C TRP A 56 -13.11 3.46 8.76
N ILE A 57 -13.27 2.37 9.50
CA ILE A 57 -12.17 1.73 10.24
C ILE A 57 -11.43 0.70 9.37
N LEU A 58 -12.17 -0.04 8.55
CA LEU A 58 -11.62 -1.13 7.74
C LEU A 58 -10.49 -0.73 6.77
N PRO A 59 -10.49 0.46 6.13
CA PRO A 59 -9.42 0.85 5.21
C PRO A 59 -8.20 1.51 5.88
N LEU A 60 -8.25 1.85 7.18
CA LEU A 60 -7.13 2.52 7.85
C LEU A 60 -5.82 1.71 7.84
N PRO A 61 -5.82 0.39 8.14
CA PRO A 61 -4.59 -0.40 8.16
C PRO A 61 -3.89 -0.45 6.80
N SER A 62 -4.66 -0.64 5.72
CA SER A 62 -4.09 -0.66 4.37
C SER A 62 -3.57 0.71 3.95
N GLY A 63 -4.27 1.79 4.33
CA GLY A 63 -3.79 3.16 4.11
C GLY A 63 -2.42 3.44 4.75
N VAL A 64 -2.23 3.05 6.01
CA VAL A 64 -0.94 3.24 6.71
C VAL A 64 0.18 2.46 6.02
N VAL A 65 -0.05 1.18 5.68
CA VAL A 65 0.96 0.35 5.01
C VAL A 65 1.28 0.91 3.62
N ALA A 66 0.29 1.47 2.91
CA ALA A 66 0.49 2.11 1.61
C ALA A 66 1.41 3.33 1.71
N VAL A 67 1.21 4.19 2.73
CA VAL A 67 2.11 5.32 3.00
C VAL A 67 3.54 4.83 3.26
N VAL A 68 3.71 3.82 4.13
CA VAL A 68 5.03 3.28 4.48
C VAL A 68 5.73 2.68 3.25
N ALA A 69 5.03 1.90 2.42
CA ALA A 69 5.58 1.34 1.19
C ALA A 69 6.06 2.44 0.23
N THR A 70 5.26 3.50 0.09
CA THR A 70 5.56 4.64 -0.78
C THR A 70 6.77 5.43 -0.28
N VAL A 71 6.81 5.76 1.01
CA VAL A 71 7.92 6.50 1.63
C VAL A 71 9.23 5.70 1.51
N LEU A 72 9.21 4.40 1.85
CA LEU A 72 10.39 3.55 1.72
C LEU A 72 10.86 3.45 0.27
N GLY A 73 9.96 3.36 -0.70
CA GLY A 73 10.35 3.27 -2.10
C GLY A 73 10.93 4.58 -2.62
N VAL A 74 10.39 5.74 -2.20
CA VAL A 74 10.97 7.05 -2.54
C VAL A 74 12.38 7.17 -1.95
N ILE A 75 12.57 6.80 -0.68
CA ILE A 75 13.92 6.80 -0.06
C ILE A 75 14.86 5.84 -0.82
N GLY A 76 14.37 4.65 -1.18
CA GLY A 76 15.13 3.67 -1.96
C GLY A 76 15.54 4.15 -3.36
N LEU A 77 14.75 5.04 -3.97
CA LEU A 77 15.02 5.67 -5.26
C LEU A 77 16.06 6.79 -5.17
N LEU A 78 16.10 7.51 -4.04
CA LEU A 78 17.02 8.62 -3.81
C LEU A 78 18.45 8.16 -3.49
N LEU A 79 18.67 6.89 -3.14
CA LEU A 79 19.99 6.34 -2.88
C LEU A 79 20.81 6.20 -4.19
N PRO A 80 21.92 6.95 -4.36
CA PRO A 80 22.74 6.88 -5.56
C PRO A 80 23.51 5.55 -5.63
N ASN A 81 23.75 5.06 -6.85
CA ASN A 81 24.53 3.86 -7.15
C ASN A 81 23.99 2.52 -6.61
N ARG A 82 22.69 2.44 -6.30
CA ARG A 82 22.03 1.22 -5.80
C ARG A 82 20.95 0.70 -6.75
N ARG A 83 20.65 -0.60 -6.70
CA ARG A 83 19.60 -1.23 -7.53
C ARG A 83 18.22 -0.60 -7.23
N ARG A 84 17.58 -0.02 -8.24
CA ARG A 84 16.31 0.75 -8.09
C ARG A 84 15.04 -0.07 -8.28
N VAL A 85 15.12 -1.26 -8.89
CA VAL A 85 13.95 -2.05 -9.30
C VAL A 85 12.99 -2.32 -8.14
N ALA A 86 13.49 -2.81 -7.00
CA ALA A 86 12.65 -3.10 -5.84
C ALA A 86 12.00 -1.84 -5.26
N ALA A 87 12.73 -0.73 -5.22
CA ALA A 87 12.21 0.55 -4.76
C ALA A 87 11.06 1.02 -5.67
N ILE A 88 11.26 0.98 -7.00
CA ILE A 88 10.24 1.35 -7.99
C ILE A 88 8.95 0.57 -7.76
N ILE A 89 9.05 -0.77 -7.72
CA ILE A 89 7.87 -1.65 -7.56
C ILE A 89 7.16 -1.37 -6.23
N GLY A 90 7.90 -1.22 -5.13
CA GLY A 90 7.30 -0.91 -3.84
C GLY A 90 6.61 0.46 -3.81
N THR A 91 7.22 1.49 -4.42
CA THR A 91 6.56 2.80 -4.58
C THR A 91 5.32 2.75 -5.44
N THR A 92 5.37 2.10 -6.61
CA THR A 92 4.22 2.08 -7.51
C THR A 92 3.04 1.37 -6.88
N LEU A 93 3.30 0.29 -6.15
CA LEU A 93 2.26 -0.45 -5.45
C LEU A 93 1.67 0.33 -4.27
N GLY A 94 2.52 1.00 -3.48
CA GLY A 94 2.09 1.91 -2.41
C GLY A 94 1.25 3.06 -2.95
N ALA A 95 1.71 3.73 -4.00
CA ALA A 95 1.00 4.84 -4.63
C ALA A 95 -0.34 4.41 -5.24
N ALA A 96 -0.40 3.25 -5.91
CA ALA A 96 -1.64 2.71 -6.46
C ALA A 96 -2.69 2.46 -5.36
N HIS A 97 -2.27 1.94 -4.21
CA HIS A 97 -3.16 1.73 -3.07
C HIS A 97 -3.58 3.02 -2.38
N LEU A 98 -2.75 4.07 -2.38
CA LEU A 98 -3.18 5.39 -1.91
C LEU A 98 -4.27 5.97 -2.81
N ILE A 99 -4.14 5.84 -4.13
CA ILE A 99 -5.19 6.26 -5.08
C ILE A 99 -6.49 5.47 -4.84
N SER A 100 -6.38 4.15 -4.65
CA SER A 100 -7.53 3.31 -4.32
C SER A 100 -8.15 3.68 -2.97
N GLY A 101 -7.34 3.99 -1.95
CA GLY A 101 -7.80 4.43 -0.63
C GLY A 101 -8.63 5.72 -0.67
N ILE A 102 -8.27 6.67 -1.54
CA ILE A 102 -9.05 7.90 -1.75
C ILE A 102 -10.46 7.57 -2.26
N ALA A 103 -10.59 6.61 -3.18
CA ALA A 103 -11.90 6.18 -3.69
C ALA A 103 -12.77 5.54 -2.59
N VAL A 104 -12.15 4.81 -1.65
CA VAL A 104 -12.84 4.22 -0.50
C VAL A 104 -13.33 5.29 0.48
N ILE A 105 -12.49 6.29 0.79
CA ILE A 105 -12.85 7.42 1.66
C ILE A 105 -14.03 8.21 1.06
N LEU A 106 -14.00 8.47 -0.25
CA LEU A 106 -15.09 9.14 -0.97
C LEU A 106 -16.39 8.31 -0.92
N SER A 107 -16.29 6.99 -1.10
CA SER A 107 -17.44 6.09 -1.02
C SER A 107 -18.04 6.06 0.39
N GLY A 108 -17.21 6.00 1.43
CA GLY A 108 -17.64 6.06 2.83
C GLY A 108 -18.35 7.37 3.18
N ALA A 109 -17.83 8.50 2.70
CA ALA A 109 -18.46 9.81 2.88
C ALA A 109 -19.85 9.89 2.22
N ILE A 110 -20.00 9.34 1.00
CA ILE A 110 -21.28 9.28 0.29
C ILE A 110 -22.28 8.41 1.06
N ILE A 111 -21.86 7.23 1.54
CA ILE A 111 -22.73 6.32 2.31
C ILE A 111 -23.22 7.01 3.59
N SER A 112 -22.34 7.71 4.32
CA SER A 112 -22.74 8.45 5.53
C SER A 112 -23.68 9.64 5.28
N LEU A 113 -23.76 10.13 4.04
CA LEU A 113 -24.68 11.20 3.63
C LEU A 113 -26.05 10.67 3.23
N ILE A 114 -26.12 9.42 2.77
CA ILE A 114 -27.35 8.77 2.29
C ILE A 114 -28.03 7.96 3.40
N VAL A 115 -27.23 7.35 4.28
CA VAL A 115 -27.69 6.52 5.40
C VAL A 115 -27.28 7.22 6.71
N PRO A 116 -28.19 7.99 7.35
CA PRO A 116 -27.92 8.70 8.60
C PRO A 116 -27.80 7.74 9.81
#